data_AF-A0A662WZT3-F1
#
_entry.id   AF-A0A662WZT3-F1
#
_cell.length_a   1.000
_cell.length_b   1.000
_cell.length_c   1.000
_cell.angle_alpha   90.00
_cell.angle_beta   90.00
_cell.angle_gamma   90.00
#
_symmetry.space_group_name_H-M   'P 1'
#
loop_
_entity.id
_entity.type
_entity.pdbx_description
1 polymer ?
#
loop_
_entity_poly.entity_id
_entity_poly.type
_entity_poly.pdbx_seq_one_letter_code
_entity_poly.pdbx_strand_id
1 'polypeptide(L)'
;MTRCTTAPLLPLLLLAVWTSSSAGTETALPASPAPEPKEPVWGRIYLRHGLAPIQYFRDNFGGPMVAREVALQFPKRESDRFGCELLPPDEQAALAAANRSAVLVVDRGECTFERKARLADQMGAAGLVVVSATDDVQGPADDDEGDVRIASVMIRRSAGEMLRLVAARTRVFGRLIPMTCEHAPYVCAPRLEAEKEYIDAFTARSGAIFSTQQQQSEGVRAGSFLTATYGSVLSTATSFPLSTALDAAQACSEVSKEASDASPLSGKAVLLPGGGAGQCSELQKVSNAQRLGAQVVLLAQRDNATTRSHPSVEVMWHAYNITIPVLAVSSATGSTLNSLVDPSLRFAVSNGIADAWELLAKYTQRSAWPQRQQRCSRTLAMLFSQLRALGGDDETEAALQTLFFKVVGGSSQQWEAVASPETQAKDTHEAAEASARPAAAQHVTKSQERDEL
;
A
#
# COMPACT_ATOMS: atom_id res chain seq x y z
N MET A 1 -12.03 63.15 -6.70
CA MET A 1 -13.33 63.62 -6.16
C MET A 1 -13.81 62.49 -5.26
N THR A 2 -13.75 62.51 -3.93
CA THR A 2 -13.96 63.54 -2.91
C THR A 2 -13.09 63.19 -1.70
N ARG A 3 -12.56 64.19 -0.99
CA ARG A 3 -11.69 64.09 0.20
C ARG A 3 -12.50 64.29 1.50
N CYS A 4 -11.81 64.02 2.62
CA CYS A 4 -12.00 64.54 4.00
C CYS A 4 -13.05 63.78 4.84
N THR A 5 -12.85 63.51 6.14
CA THR A 5 -12.32 64.38 7.21
C THR A 5 -11.65 63.64 8.38
N THR A 6 -10.77 64.37 9.07
CA THR A 6 -9.92 64.05 10.22
C THR A 6 -10.48 64.56 11.56
N ALA A 7 -10.20 63.81 12.66
CA ALA A 7 -9.91 64.23 14.08
C ALA A 7 -10.97 65.04 14.88
N PRO A 8 -10.85 65.31 16.22
CA PRO A 8 -9.77 65.05 17.19
C PRO A 8 -10.19 64.63 18.65
N LEU A 9 -9.15 64.54 19.51
CA LEU A 9 -9.03 64.40 20.98
C LEU A 9 -9.92 65.29 21.87
N LEU A 10 -10.22 64.85 23.12
CA LEU A 10 -9.76 65.46 24.41
C LEU A 10 -10.26 64.63 25.65
N PRO A 11 -9.70 64.85 26.87
CA PRO A 11 -9.45 63.85 27.91
C PRO A 11 -10.32 64.01 29.17
N LEU A 12 -10.24 63.08 30.14
CA LEU A 12 -10.50 63.42 31.54
C LEU A 12 -9.77 62.52 32.55
N LEU A 13 -9.38 63.19 33.63
CA LEU A 13 -8.47 62.82 34.71
C LEU A 13 -8.92 61.63 35.58
N LEU A 14 -7.92 60.83 35.95
CA LEU A 14 -7.53 60.41 37.32
C LEU A 14 -8.56 60.55 38.45
N LEU A 15 -8.87 59.41 39.08
CA LEU A 15 -8.96 59.31 40.54
C LEU A 15 -8.42 57.94 40.98
N ALA A 16 -7.33 58.01 41.73
CA ALA A 16 -6.70 56.87 42.40
C ALA A 16 -7.54 56.45 43.60
N VAL A 17 -7.79 55.16 43.73
CA VAL A 17 -8.11 54.54 45.02
C VAL A 17 -7.11 53.42 45.24
N TRP A 18 -6.24 53.66 46.22
CA TRP A 18 -5.41 52.63 46.83
C TRP A 18 -6.29 51.85 47.82
N THR A 19 -6.43 50.55 47.61
CA THR A 19 -6.75 49.61 48.68
C THR A 19 -5.76 48.45 48.62
N SER A 20 -4.84 48.46 49.58
CA SER A 20 -3.99 47.34 49.91
C SER A 20 -4.85 46.20 50.43
N SER A 21 -4.78 45.02 49.84
CA SER A 21 -5.15 43.79 50.56
C SER A 21 -4.40 42.56 50.02
N SER A 22 -3.61 42.00 50.93
CA SER A 22 -3.15 40.61 51.07
C SER A 22 -2.82 39.79 49.82
N ALA A 23 -1.55 39.41 49.75
CA ALA A 23 -1.03 38.28 49.01
C ALA A 23 -1.85 37.00 49.25
N GLY A 24 -2.35 36.43 48.15
CA GLY A 24 -2.78 35.05 48.04
C GLY A 24 -2.30 34.56 46.68
N THR A 25 -1.14 33.89 46.66
CA THR A 25 -0.64 33.23 45.46
C THR A 25 -1.52 32.02 45.18
N GLU A 26 -2.63 32.24 44.48
CA GLU A 26 -3.43 31.16 43.92
C GLU A 26 -2.61 30.53 42.80
N THR A 27 -1.93 29.44 43.17
CA THR A 27 -1.25 28.58 42.22
C THR A 27 -2.35 27.95 41.38
N ALA A 28 -2.64 28.54 40.21
CA ALA A 28 -3.55 27.95 39.25
C ALA A 28 -3.06 26.54 38.94
N LEU A 29 -3.81 25.54 39.38
CA LEU A 29 -3.56 24.15 39.04
C LEU A 29 -3.49 24.05 37.52
N PRO A 30 -2.48 23.36 36.95
CA PRO A 30 -2.43 23.13 35.52
C PRO A 30 -3.76 22.50 35.10
N ALA A 31 -4.37 23.07 34.05
CA ALA A 31 -5.58 22.52 33.46
C ALA A 31 -5.38 21.01 33.26
N SER A 32 -6.33 20.22 33.74
CA SER A 32 -6.34 18.78 33.54
C SER A 32 -6.03 18.49 32.07
N PRO A 33 -5.10 17.57 31.76
CA PRO A 33 -4.86 17.19 30.38
C PRO A 33 -6.19 16.81 29.75
N ALA A 34 -6.42 17.30 28.52
CA ALA A 34 -7.60 16.93 27.76
C ALA A 34 -7.77 15.41 27.81
N PRO A 35 -9.00 14.89 28.02
CA PRO A 35 -9.21 13.45 28.12
C PRO A 35 -8.60 12.78 26.90
N GLU A 36 -7.73 11.80 27.12
CA GLU A 36 -7.14 11.04 26.01
C GLU A 36 -8.29 10.53 25.13
N PRO A 37 -8.20 10.70 23.80
CA PRO A 37 -9.27 10.29 22.91
C PRO A 37 -9.55 8.81 23.11
N LYS A 38 -10.79 8.49 23.48
CA LYS A 38 -11.26 7.12 23.71
C LYS A 38 -10.84 6.23 22.54
N GLU A 39 -10.17 5.12 22.83
CA GLU A 39 -9.71 4.21 21.78
C GLU A 39 -10.89 3.75 20.91
N PRO A 40 -10.75 3.78 19.57
CA PRO A 40 -11.79 3.32 18.67
C PRO A 40 -12.21 1.87 18.93
N VAL A 41 -13.51 1.60 18.81
CA VAL A 41 -14.11 0.26 18.96
C VAL A 41 -13.80 -0.68 17.79
N TRP A 42 -13.09 -0.20 16.77
CA TRP A 42 -12.76 -0.97 15.58
C TRP A 42 -11.43 -0.53 15.00
N GLY A 43 -10.83 -1.39 14.19
CA GLY A 43 -9.61 -1.10 13.48
C GLY A 43 -9.28 -2.14 12.44
N ARG A 44 -8.00 -2.17 12.06
CA ARG A 44 -7.46 -3.08 11.04
C ARG A 44 -6.15 -3.69 11.47
N ILE A 45 -5.97 -4.98 11.22
CA ILE A 45 -4.68 -5.66 11.33
C ILE A 45 -3.97 -5.53 9.99
N TYR A 46 -2.82 -4.87 10.00
CA TYR A 46 -1.95 -4.73 8.83
C TYR A 46 -0.77 -5.68 8.97
N LEU A 47 -0.74 -6.71 8.14
CA LEU A 47 0.34 -7.69 8.12
C LEU A 47 1.56 -7.14 7.38
N ARG A 48 2.75 -7.49 7.85
CA ARG A 48 3.99 -7.23 7.12
C ARG A 48 3.95 -7.93 5.76
N HIS A 49 4.15 -7.18 4.70
CA HIS A 49 3.97 -7.61 3.30
C HIS A 49 2.58 -8.17 3.00
N GLY A 50 1.58 -7.86 3.82
CA GLY A 50 0.18 -8.19 3.58
C GLY A 50 -0.40 -7.32 2.47
N LEU A 51 -1.26 -7.92 1.65
CA LEU A 51 -1.95 -7.24 0.55
C LEU A 51 -3.20 -6.52 1.01
N ALA A 52 -3.93 -7.10 1.97
CA ALA A 52 -5.19 -6.57 2.47
C ALA A 52 -5.21 -6.51 4.00
N PRO A 53 -5.76 -5.43 4.58
CA PRO A 53 -6.00 -5.35 6.01
C PRO A 53 -7.15 -6.28 6.45
N ILE A 54 -7.03 -6.77 7.68
CA ILE A 54 -8.08 -7.56 8.33
C ILE A 54 -8.86 -6.65 9.28
N GLN A 55 -10.16 -6.48 9.04
CA GLN A 55 -11.00 -5.72 9.96
C GLN A 55 -11.11 -6.45 11.32
N TYR A 56 -10.98 -5.70 12.41
CA TYR A 56 -11.27 -6.19 13.75
C TYR A 56 -12.23 -5.25 14.48
N PHE A 57 -12.91 -5.80 15.48
CA PHE A 57 -13.70 -5.06 16.46
C PHE A 57 -13.07 -5.26 17.83
N ARG A 58 -12.85 -4.18 18.56
CA ARG A 58 -12.22 -4.20 19.88
C ARG A 58 -13.28 -4.44 20.94
N ASP A 59 -12.93 -5.22 21.94
CA ASP A 59 -13.76 -5.39 23.14
C ASP A 59 -13.80 -4.07 23.93
N ASN A 60 -14.86 -3.87 24.71
CA ASN A 60 -15.02 -2.66 25.53
C ASN A 60 -14.19 -2.69 26.84
N PHE A 61 -13.60 -3.84 27.17
CA PHE A 61 -12.70 -4.05 28.31
C PHE A 61 -11.24 -4.18 27.85
N GLY A 62 -10.33 -4.22 28.83
CA GLY A 62 -8.92 -4.52 28.59
C GLY A 62 -8.03 -3.29 28.42
N GLY A 63 -6.74 -3.57 28.21
CA GLY A 63 -5.71 -2.54 28.07
C GLY A 63 -5.71 -1.80 26.72
N PRO A 64 -4.76 -0.86 26.55
CA PRO A 64 -4.60 -0.13 25.30
C PRO A 64 -4.14 -1.05 24.17
N MET A 65 -4.42 -0.64 22.93
CA MET A 65 -3.97 -1.36 21.74
C MET A 65 -2.44 -1.40 21.65
N VAL A 66 -1.90 -2.54 21.19
CA VAL A 66 -0.45 -2.71 21.06
C VAL A 66 0.11 -1.79 19.98
N ALA A 67 0.83 -0.76 20.40
CA ALA A 67 1.32 0.30 19.51
C ALA A 67 2.47 -0.11 18.57
N ARG A 68 2.91 -1.37 18.60
CA ARG A 68 4.04 -1.89 17.81
C ARG A 68 3.66 -3.12 17.02
N GLU A 69 4.52 -3.50 16.08
CA GLU A 69 4.38 -4.78 15.40
C GLU A 69 4.56 -5.95 16.38
N VAL A 70 3.74 -6.98 16.18
CA VAL A 70 3.71 -8.21 16.98
C VAL A 70 3.70 -9.44 16.08
N ALA A 71 4.21 -10.55 16.60
CA ALA A 71 3.99 -11.85 16.00
C ALA A 71 2.55 -12.31 16.28
N LEU A 72 1.86 -12.84 15.27
CA LEU A 72 0.57 -13.50 15.46
C LEU A 72 0.81 -14.98 15.73
N GLN A 73 0.57 -15.41 16.96
CA GLN A 73 0.86 -16.77 17.42
C GLN A 73 -0.42 -17.61 17.43
N PHE A 74 -0.36 -18.75 16.75
CA PHE A 74 -1.44 -19.74 16.72
C PHE A 74 -1.07 -20.92 17.63
N PRO A 75 -1.97 -21.37 18.52
CA PRO A 75 -1.78 -22.60 19.28
C PRO A 75 -1.60 -23.82 18.37
N LYS A 76 -0.75 -24.78 18.74
CA LYS A 76 -0.38 -25.95 17.90
C LYS A 76 -1.30 -27.17 18.02
N ARG A 77 -2.56 -26.99 18.44
CA ARG A 77 -3.48 -28.11 18.73
C ARG A 77 -4.42 -28.39 17.56
N GLU A 78 -4.90 -29.63 17.45
CA GLU A 78 -5.71 -30.11 16.32
C GLU A 78 -7.21 -29.71 16.35
N SER A 79 -7.73 -29.17 17.46
CA SER A 79 -9.16 -28.85 17.62
C SER A 79 -9.43 -27.35 17.78
N ASP A 80 -10.21 -26.74 16.86
CA ASP A 80 -10.50 -25.28 16.73
C ASP A 80 -11.28 -24.62 17.90
N ARG A 81 -10.97 -24.92 19.17
CA ARG A 81 -11.63 -24.34 20.35
C ARG A 81 -10.60 -23.99 21.43
N PHE A 82 -9.79 -22.97 21.16
CA PHE A 82 -8.70 -22.54 22.05
C PHE A 82 -9.06 -21.36 22.95
N GLY A 83 -8.28 -21.20 24.02
CA GLY A 83 -8.31 -20.02 24.89
C GLY A 83 -9.15 -20.14 26.16
N CYS A 84 -9.78 -21.29 26.43
CA CYS A 84 -10.50 -21.52 27.69
C CYS A 84 -9.63 -22.14 28.80
N GLU A 85 -8.44 -22.59 28.42
CA GLU A 85 -7.43 -23.18 29.28
C GLU A 85 -6.06 -22.61 28.92
N LEU A 86 -5.08 -22.78 29.83
CA LEU A 86 -3.70 -22.45 29.54
C LEU A 86 -3.15 -23.35 28.42
N LEU A 87 -2.25 -22.80 27.61
CA LEU A 87 -1.55 -23.57 26.58
C LEU A 87 -0.66 -24.66 27.21
N PRO A 88 -0.20 -25.66 26.44
CA PRO A 88 0.85 -26.56 26.91
C PRO A 88 2.09 -25.79 27.45
N PRO A 89 2.82 -26.32 28.45
CA PRO A 89 3.93 -25.59 29.09
C PRO A 89 5.02 -25.11 28.13
N ASP A 90 5.29 -25.83 27.05
CA ASP A 90 6.25 -25.46 26.01
C ASP A 90 5.77 -24.25 25.19
N GLU A 91 4.49 -24.20 24.83
CA GLU A 91 3.88 -23.06 24.14
C GLU A 91 3.76 -21.84 25.06
N GLN A 92 3.42 -22.04 26.35
CA GLN A 92 3.42 -20.98 27.35
C GLN A 92 4.83 -20.39 27.53
N ALA A 93 5.86 -21.24 27.64
CA ALA A 93 7.24 -20.79 27.75
C ALA A 93 7.68 -19.98 26.53
N ALA A 94 7.27 -20.40 25.32
CA ALA A 94 7.53 -19.64 24.10
C ALA A 94 6.84 -18.27 24.09
N LEU A 95 5.58 -18.20 24.55
CA LEU A 95 4.83 -16.94 24.63
C LEU A 95 5.41 -15.99 25.70
N ALA A 96 5.77 -16.53 26.86
CA ALA A 96 6.44 -15.78 27.92
C ALA A 96 7.83 -15.28 27.48
N ALA A 97 8.61 -16.11 26.78
CA ALA A 97 9.91 -15.74 26.22
C ALA A 97 9.80 -14.65 25.14
N ALA A 98 8.66 -14.55 24.46
CA ALA A 98 8.37 -13.45 23.54
C ALA A 98 8.19 -12.11 24.26
N ASN A 99 8.16 -12.06 25.59
CA ASN A 99 8.15 -10.83 26.40
C ASN A 99 7.11 -9.81 25.89
N ARG A 100 5.85 -10.24 25.81
CA ARG A 100 4.73 -9.42 25.29
C ARG A 100 4.94 -8.93 23.86
N SER A 101 5.68 -9.66 23.01
CA SER A 101 5.83 -9.36 21.57
C SER A 101 4.96 -10.20 20.64
N ALA A 102 4.08 -11.02 21.21
CA ALA A 102 3.19 -11.89 20.44
C ALA A 102 1.75 -11.68 20.87
N VAL A 103 0.85 -11.61 19.88
CA VAL A 103 -0.59 -11.63 20.08
C VAL A 103 -1.07 -13.04 19.88
N LEU A 104 -1.84 -13.55 20.83
CA LEU A 104 -2.41 -14.89 20.74
C LEU A 104 -3.64 -14.85 19.86
N VAL A 105 -3.73 -15.76 18.89
CA VAL A 105 -4.89 -15.90 18.00
C VAL A 105 -5.64 -17.20 18.36
N VAL A 106 -6.90 -17.08 18.78
CA VAL A 106 -7.72 -18.21 19.24
C VAL A 106 -9.10 -18.19 18.62
N ASP A 107 -9.78 -19.32 18.60
CA ASP A 107 -11.18 -19.40 18.18
C ASP A 107 -12.15 -18.90 19.25
N ARG A 108 -13.27 -18.35 18.79
CA ARG A 108 -14.47 -18.21 19.60
C ARG A 108 -14.92 -19.61 20.03
N GLY A 109 -15.18 -19.77 21.31
CA GLY A 109 -15.51 -21.07 21.90
C GLY A 109 -16.53 -20.93 23.02
N GLU A 110 -16.49 -21.88 23.95
CA GLU A 110 -17.52 -22.06 24.97
C GLU A 110 -17.34 -21.15 26.20
N CYS A 111 -16.14 -20.62 26.44
CA CYS A 111 -15.87 -19.66 27.51
C CYS A 111 -15.97 -18.20 27.02
N THR A 112 -16.11 -17.29 27.98
CA THR A 112 -16.23 -15.85 27.74
C THR A 112 -14.96 -15.23 27.13
N PHE A 113 -15.13 -14.09 26.46
CA PHE A 113 -14.04 -13.31 25.88
C PHE A 113 -13.05 -12.84 26.95
N GLU A 114 -13.59 -12.35 28.06
CA GLU A 114 -12.81 -11.91 29.21
C GLU A 114 -11.94 -13.04 29.78
N ARG A 115 -12.49 -14.26 29.91
CA ARG A 115 -11.73 -15.44 30.36
C ARG A 115 -10.55 -15.73 29.43
N LYS A 116 -10.77 -15.68 28.11
CA LYS A 116 -9.71 -15.86 27.10
C LYS A 116 -8.63 -14.78 27.24
N ALA A 117 -9.04 -13.53 27.40
CA ALA A 117 -8.13 -12.39 27.52
C ALA A 117 -7.30 -12.46 28.82
N ARG A 118 -7.93 -12.86 29.93
CA ARG A 118 -7.25 -13.08 31.22
C ARG A 118 -6.21 -14.20 31.12
N LEU A 119 -6.54 -15.32 30.49
CA LEU A 119 -5.59 -16.41 30.26
C LEU A 119 -4.44 -15.98 29.34
N ALA A 120 -4.73 -15.24 28.27
CA ALA A 120 -3.70 -14.73 27.37
C ALA A 120 -2.75 -13.73 28.07
N ASP A 121 -3.26 -12.84 28.93
CA ASP A 121 -2.43 -11.93 29.73
C ASP A 121 -1.56 -12.72 30.73
N GLN A 122 -2.12 -13.72 31.41
CA GLN A 122 -1.37 -14.61 32.31
C GLN A 122 -0.22 -15.33 31.61
N MET A 123 -0.40 -15.72 30.34
CA MET A 123 0.65 -16.37 29.53
C MET A 123 1.65 -15.38 28.90
N GLY A 124 1.52 -14.08 29.17
CA GLY A 124 2.46 -13.06 28.70
C GLY A 124 2.21 -12.58 27.26
N ALA A 125 1.01 -12.77 26.71
CA ALA A 125 0.64 -12.21 25.43
C ALA A 125 0.65 -10.67 25.45
N ALA A 126 0.86 -10.05 24.29
CA ALA A 126 0.72 -8.62 24.07
C ALA A 126 -0.75 -8.19 23.93
N GLY A 127 -1.59 -9.12 23.47
CA GLY A 127 -2.96 -8.92 23.07
C GLY A 127 -3.61 -10.24 22.68
N LEU A 128 -4.92 -10.20 22.48
CA LEU A 128 -5.73 -11.34 22.06
C LEU A 128 -6.48 -11.00 20.77
N VAL A 129 -6.45 -11.92 19.81
CA VAL A 129 -7.32 -11.92 18.63
C VAL A 129 -8.21 -13.15 18.71
N VAL A 130 -9.51 -12.95 18.74
CA VAL A 130 -10.51 -14.01 18.71
C VAL A 130 -11.09 -14.13 17.31
N VAL A 131 -11.03 -15.33 16.72
CA VAL A 131 -11.62 -15.66 15.44
C VAL A 131 -13.08 -16.04 15.66
N SER A 132 -14.02 -15.30 15.07
CA SER A 132 -15.43 -15.64 15.12
C SER A 132 -15.73 -16.99 14.45
N ALA A 133 -16.79 -17.66 14.90
CA ALA A 133 -17.29 -18.89 14.26
C ALA A 133 -18.02 -18.60 12.94
N THR A 134 -18.38 -17.34 12.68
CA THR A 134 -19.03 -16.85 11.46
C THR A 134 -18.27 -15.64 10.93
N ASP A 135 -18.61 -15.20 9.71
CA ASP A 135 -18.08 -13.94 9.20
C ASP A 135 -18.81 -12.72 9.75
N ASP A 136 -19.90 -12.89 10.51
CA ASP A 136 -20.56 -11.81 11.23
C ASP A 136 -19.81 -11.54 12.54
N VAL A 137 -19.22 -10.34 12.64
CA VAL A 137 -18.43 -9.93 13.80
C VAL A 137 -19.03 -8.68 14.40
N GLN A 138 -19.20 -8.70 15.71
CA GLN A 138 -19.55 -7.57 16.54
C GLN A 138 -18.64 -7.59 17.77
N GLY A 139 -18.27 -6.41 18.29
CA GLY A 139 -17.58 -6.35 19.57
C GLY A 139 -18.49 -6.91 20.67
N PRO A 140 -17.99 -7.74 21.60
CA PRO A 140 -18.75 -8.14 22.77
C PRO A 140 -19.12 -6.90 23.61
N ALA A 141 -20.33 -6.93 24.16
CA ALA A 141 -20.82 -5.99 25.14
C ALA A 141 -20.81 -6.69 26.50
N ASP A 142 -19.64 -6.76 27.13
CA ASP A 142 -19.50 -7.30 28.48
C ASP A 142 -19.04 -6.18 29.41
N ASP A 143 -19.60 -6.09 30.61
CA ASP A 143 -19.15 -5.11 31.59
C ASP A 143 -17.89 -5.62 32.30
N ASP A 144 -16.83 -4.80 32.29
CA ASP A 144 -15.49 -5.15 32.78
C ASP A 144 -15.43 -5.24 34.32
N GLU A 145 -14.86 -6.33 34.86
CA GLU A 145 -14.49 -6.43 36.28
C GLU A 145 -13.08 -5.83 36.57
N GLY A 146 -12.33 -5.40 35.55
CA GLY A 146 -11.12 -4.58 35.65
C GLY A 146 -9.77 -5.31 35.67
N ASP A 147 -9.75 -6.63 35.43
CA ASP A 147 -8.56 -7.47 35.65
C ASP A 147 -7.69 -7.71 34.39
N VAL A 148 -8.16 -7.36 33.19
CA VAL A 148 -7.47 -7.65 31.93
C VAL A 148 -6.60 -6.48 31.47
N ARG A 149 -5.28 -6.68 31.30
CA ARG A 149 -4.35 -5.58 30.95
C ARG A 149 -3.98 -5.50 29.47
N ILE A 150 -4.45 -6.45 28.66
CA ILE A 150 -4.15 -6.52 27.23
C ILE A 150 -5.39 -6.16 26.42
N ALA A 151 -5.21 -5.63 25.22
CA ALA A 151 -6.33 -5.45 24.30
C ALA A 151 -6.81 -6.81 23.76
N SER A 152 -8.13 -6.93 23.65
CA SER A 152 -8.81 -8.08 23.02
C SER A 152 -9.64 -7.59 21.84
N VAL A 153 -9.55 -8.30 20.71
CA VAL A 153 -10.27 -7.96 19.48
C VAL A 153 -10.86 -9.22 18.84
N MET A 154 -11.96 -9.06 18.10
CA MET A 154 -12.56 -10.12 17.29
C MET A 154 -12.36 -9.86 15.79
N ILE A 155 -12.03 -10.92 15.04
CA ILE A 155 -11.97 -10.93 13.57
C ILE A 155 -12.93 -11.96 12.99
N ARG A 156 -13.19 -11.86 11.69
CA ARG A 156 -14.09 -12.76 10.94
C ARG A 156 -13.49 -14.15 10.81
N ARG A 157 -14.34 -15.18 10.68
CA ARG A 157 -13.89 -16.57 10.48
C ARG A 157 -12.93 -16.70 9.30
N SER A 158 -13.34 -16.21 8.13
CA SER A 158 -12.55 -16.26 6.90
C SER A 158 -11.17 -15.60 7.04
N ALA A 159 -11.08 -14.50 7.80
CA ALA A 159 -9.81 -13.86 8.10
C ALA A 159 -8.91 -14.71 9.01
N GLY A 160 -9.49 -15.36 10.02
CA GLY A 160 -8.77 -16.29 10.89
C GLY A 160 -8.26 -17.51 10.14
N GLU A 161 -9.08 -18.11 9.27
CA GLU A 161 -8.69 -19.23 8.39
C GLU A 161 -7.54 -18.84 7.45
N MET A 162 -7.62 -17.66 6.83
CA MET A 162 -6.55 -17.11 6.00
C MET A 162 -5.25 -16.96 6.80
N LEU A 163 -5.30 -16.39 8.01
CA LEU A 163 -4.12 -16.24 8.84
C LEU A 163 -3.51 -17.59 9.25
N ARG A 164 -4.32 -18.60 9.58
CA ARG A 164 -3.83 -19.95 9.89
C ARG A 164 -3.08 -20.56 8.72
N LEU A 165 -3.64 -20.46 7.51
CA LEU A 165 -3.03 -20.99 6.31
C LEU A 165 -1.70 -20.30 5.97
N VAL A 166 -1.61 -18.99 6.22
CA VAL A 166 -0.35 -18.25 6.09
C VAL A 166 0.64 -18.64 7.19
N ALA A 167 0.19 -18.73 8.44
CA ALA A 167 1.01 -19.09 9.60
C ALA A 167 1.61 -20.49 9.50
N ALA A 168 0.93 -21.42 8.81
CA ALA A 168 1.44 -22.74 8.51
C ALA A 168 2.66 -22.73 7.55
N ARG A 169 2.86 -21.65 6.78
CA ARG A 169 3.92 -21.52 5.78
C ARG A 169 5.02 -20.55 6.19
N THR A 170 4.67 -19.50 6.93
CA THR A 170 5.59 -18.45 7.34
C THR A 170 5.18 -17.83 8.67
N ARG A 171 6.13 -17.19 9.35
CA ARG A 171 5.81 -16.41 10.55
C ARG A 171 5.03 -15.16 10.15
N VAL A 172 3.91 -14.94 10.82
CA VAL A 172 3.04 -13.79 10.56
C VAL A 172 3.36 -12.69 11.55
N PHE A 173 3.72 -11.53 11.00
CA PHE A 173 3.91 -10.30 11.76
C PHE A 173 2.89 -9.27 11.29
N GLY A 174 2.40 -8.45 12.22
CA GLY A 174 1.47 -7.39 11.89
C GLY A 174 1.31 -6.39 13.01
N ARG A 175 0.58 -5.32 12.72
CA ARG A 175 0.20 -4.30 13.69
C ARG A 175 -1.30 -4.13 13.70
N LEU A 176 -1.89 -4.08 14.89
CA LEU A 176 -3.31 -3.80 15.08
C LEU A 176 -3.46 -2.29 15.19
N ILE A 177 -4.06 -1.66 14.18
CA ILE A 177 -4.15 -0.20 14.04
C ILE A 177 -5.61 0.22 14.24
N PRO A 178 -5.92 0.98 15.30
CA PRO A 178 -7.23 1.60 15.49
C PRO A 178 -7.53 2.57 14.35
N MET A 179 -8.79 2.60 13.93
CA MET A 179 -9.22 3.46 12.82
C MET A 179 -10.25 4.50 13.31
N THR A 180 -10.08 5.74 12.90
CA THR A 180 -11.02 6.85 13.16
C THR A 180 -11.64 7.30 11.86
N CYS A 181 -12.96 7.51 11.84
CA CYS A 181 -13.67 8.03 10.67
C CYS A 181 -14.16 9.45 10.94
N GLU A 182 -13.96 10.34 9.97
CA GLU A 182 -14.60 11.65 9.94
C GLU A 182 -15.89 11.58 9.13
N HIS A 183 -16.91 12.34 9.51
CA HIS A 183 -18.24 12.23 8.90
C HIS A 183 -18.47 13.10 7.64
N ALA A 184 -17.45 13.86 7.18
CA ALA A 184 -17.61 14.73 6.02
C ALA A 184 -16.26 15.13 5.37
N PRO A 185 -15.78 14.43 4.33
CA PRO A 185 -16.31 13.18 3.73
C PRO A 185 -16.12 11.97 4.65
N TYR A 186 -16.88 10.89 4.43
CA TYR A 186 -16.70 9.64 5.18
C TYR A 186 -15.37 8.97 4.82
N VAL A 187 -14.33 9.32 5.56
CA VAL A 187 -12.96 8.82 5.35
C VAL A 187 -12.46 8.31 6.68
N CYS A 188 -11.99 7.07 6.67
CA CYS A 188 -11.41 6.42 7.84
C CYS A 188 -9.90 6.33 7.67
N ALA A 189 -9.16 6.80 8.67
CA ALA A 189 -7.71 6.84 8.68
C ALA A 189 -7.16 6.24 10.00
N PRO A 190 -5.88 5.86 10.03
CA PRO A 190 -5.18 5.57 11.28
C PRO A 190 -5.26 6.77 12.23
N ARG A 191 -5.25 6.50 13.52
CA ARG A 191 -5.34 7.55 14.54
C ARG A 191 -4.03 8.35 14.66
N LEU A 192 -2.90 7.67 14.48
CA LEU A 192 -1.57 8.24 14.66
C LEU A 192 -0.75 8.24 13.36
N GLU A 193 0.11 9.24 13.16
CA GLU A 193 1.03 9.27 12.02
C GLU A 193 1.98 8.06 12.00
N ALA A 194 2.49 7.61 13.15
CA ALA A 194 3.32 6.41 13.23
C ALA A 194 2.58 5.12 12.79
N GLU A 195 1.24 5.10 12.85
CA GLU A 195 0.44 3.98 12.33
C GLU A 195 0.31 4.07 10.80
N LYS A 196 0.13 5.28 10.27
CA LYS A 196 0.14 5.57 8.83
C LYS A 196 1.48 5.23 8.19
N GLU A 197 2.59 5.67 8.79
CA GLU A 197 3.95 5.33 8.35
C GLU A 197 4.17 3.81 8.29
N TYR A 198 3.63 3.07 9.26
CA TYR A 198 3.70 1.61 9.23
C TYR A 198 2.92 1.02 8.05
N ILE A 199 1.73 1.53 7.77
CA ILE A 199 0.93 1.08 6.63
C ILE A 199 1.68 1.34 5.32
N ASP A 200 2.22 2.55 5.15
CA ASP A 200 2.92 2.96 3.94
C ASP A 200 4.23 2.17 3.72
N ALA A 201 4.95 1.85 4.80
CA ALA A 201 6.24 1.16 4.72
C ALA A 201 6.14 -0.38 4.64
N PHE A 202 5.21 -0.99 5.38
CA PHE A 202 5.22 -2.45 5.60
C PHE A 202 4.14 -3.23 4.86
N THR A 203 3.07 -2.58 4.39
CA THR A 203 2.08 -3.28 3.52
C THR A 203 2.64 -3.47 2.12
N ALA A 204 2.19 -4.49 1.39
CA ALA A 204 2.60 -4.68 0.01
C ALA A 204 1.56 -4.05 -0.92
N ARG A 205 1.90 -2.91 -1.53
CA ARG A 205 1.11 -2.26 -2.60
C ARG A 205 1.68 -2.53 -3.99
N SER A 206 2.98 -2.71 -4.10
CA SER A 206 3.66 -2.97 -5.37
C SER A 206 5.07 -3.50 -5.16
N GLY A 207 5.75 -3.82 -6.26
CA GLY A 207 7.13 -4.26 -6.21
C GLY A 207 7.70 -4.69 -7.56
N ALA A 208 8.85 -5.33 -7.50
CA ALA A 208 9.56 -5.88 -8.65
C ALA A 208 9.53 -7.42 -8.65
N ILE A 209 9.44 -7.99 -9.85
CA ILE A 209 9.54 -9.42 -10.10
C ILE A 209 10.94 -9.72 -10.62
N PHE A 210 11.63 -10.66 -9.98
CA PHE A 210 12.91 -11.16 -10.42
C PHE A 210 12.76 -12.60 -10.85
N SER A 211 13.33 -12.95 -12.00
CA SER A 211 13.42 -14.31 -12.49
C SER A 211 14.83 -14.84 -12.26
N THR A 212 14.93 -16.04 -11.70
CA THR A 212 16.16 -16.82 -11.61
C THR A 212 16.01 -18.04 -12.51
N GLN A 213 16.98 -18.23 -13.41
CA GLN A 213 17.12 -19.46 -14.20
C GLN A 213 18.20 -20.34 -13.57
N GLN A 214 18.14 -21.66 -13.78
CA GLN A 214 19.00 -22.68 -13.13
C GLN A 214 20.51 -22.43 -13.16
N GLN A 215 21.02 -21.49 -13.97
CA GLN A 215 22.45 -21.18 -14.14
C GLN A 215 22.87 -19.77 -13.68
N GLN A 216 21.97 -18.93 -13.17
CA GLN A 216 22.31 -17.57 -12.72
C GLN A 216 21.97 -17.35 -11.25
N SER A 217 22.97 -16.96 -10.47
CA SER A 217 22.85 -16.69 -9.03
C SER A 217 22.20 -15.33 -8.73
N GLU A 218 22.28 -14.37 -9.65
CA GLU A 218 21.56 -13.10 -9.55
C GLU A 218 20.29 -13.16 -10.41
N GLY A 219 19.16 -12.77 -9.82
CA GLY A 219 17.88 -12.74 -10.53
C GLY A 219 17.80 -11.54 -11.47
N VAL A 220 17.38 -11.77 -12.71
CA VAL A 220 17.11 -10.71 -13.69
C VAL A 220 15.72 -10.13 -13.43
N ARG A 221 15.61 -8.80 -13.39
CA ARG A 221 14.30 -8.14 -13.23
C ARG A 221 13.43 -8.46 -14.46
N ALA A 222 12.31 -9.14 -14.23
CA ALA A 222 11.35 -9.53 -15.26
C ALA A 222 10.22 -8.50 -15.45
N GLY A 223 9.99 -7.64 -14.45
CA GLY A 223 8.97 -6.59 -14.51
C GLY A 223 8.62 -6.01 -13.14
N SER A 224 7.49 -5.31 -13.09
CA SER A 224 6.89 -4.79 -11.85
C SER A 224 5.48 -5.32 -11.66
N PHE A 225 5.01 -5.24 -10.42
CA PHE A 225 3.64 -5.60 -10.06
C PHE A 225 2.97 -4.54 -9.18
N LEU A 226 1.65 -4.46 -9.31
CA LEU A 226 0.76 -3.89 -8.29
C LEU A 226 0.11 -5.05 -7.53
N THR A 227 -0.13 -4.90 -6.24
CA THR A 227 -0.88 -5.93 -5.50
C THR A 227 -2.38 -5.74 -5.66
N ALA A 228 -3.14 -6.82 -5.53
CA ALA A 228 -4.58 -6.72 -5.34
C ALA A 228 -4.90 -6.13 -3.96
N THR A 229 -6.11 -5.57 -3.81
CA THR A 229 -6.65 -5.15 -2.52
C THR A 229 -7.22 -6.33 -1.70
N TYR A 230 -6.84 -7.55 -2.06
CA TYR A 230 -7.22 -8.81 -1.43
C TYR A 230 -6.10 -9.84 -1.59
N GLY A 231 -6.22 -10.98 -0.92
CA GLY A 231 -5.16 -11.98 -0.86
C GLY A 231 -4.34 -11.87 0.44
N SER A 232 -3.33 -12.72 0.55
CA SER A 232 -2.60 -12.91 1.80
C SER A 232 -1.27 -12.15 1.86
N VAL A 233 -0.24 -12.74 2.48
CA VAL A 233 1.09 -12.15 2.64
C VAL A 233 1.98 -12.55 1.48
N LEU A 234 2.66 -11.57 0.87
CA LEU A 234 3.67 -11.82 -0.14
C LEU A 234 5.00 -12.22 0.51
N SER A 235 5.45 -13.45 0.28
CA SER A 235 6.78 -13.88 0.72
C SER A 235 7.85 -13.29 -0.19
N THR A 236 8.76 -12.51 0.40
CA THR A 236 9.95 -11.94 -0.28
C THR A 236 11.19 -12.85 -0.19
N ALA A 237 11.16 -13.83 0.73
CA ALA A 237 12.26 -14.77 0.96
C ALA A 237 12.14 -16.06 0.12
N THR A 238 10.93 -16.40 -0.32
CA THR A 238 10.64 -17.64 -1.07
C THR A 238 10.71 -17.40 -2.57
N SER A 239 11.26 -18.37 -3.31
CA SER A 239 11.20 -18.42 -4.77
C SER A 239 10.10 -19.37 -5.23
N PHE A 240 9.35 -18.98 -6.26
CA PHE A 240 8.20 -19.72 -6.76
C PHE A 240 8.44 -20.13 -8.21
N PRO A 241 8.47 -21.43 -8.55
CA PRO A 241 8.48 -21.86 -9.94
C PRO A 241 7.28 -21.28 -10.67
N LEU A 242 7.47 -20.75 -11.88
CA LEU A 242 6.36 -20.29 -12.73
C LEU A 242 5.70 -21.50 -13.41
N SER A 243 4.36 -21.58 -13.36
CA SER A 243 3.61 -22.53 -14.18
C SER A 243 3.52 -22.03 -15.62
N THR A 244 3.21 -22.94 -16.55
CA THR A 244 2.67 -22.54 -17.86
C THR A 244 1.50 -21.58 -17.66
N ALA A 245 1.45 -20.52 -18.47
CA ALA A 245 0.34 -19.57 -18.42
C ALA A 245 -0.97 -20.29 -18.75
N LEU A 246 -2.01 -20.00 -17.98
CA LEU A 246 -3.34 -20.53 -18.26
C LEU A 246 -4.07 -19.57 -19.20
N ASP A 247 -4.77 -20.11 -20.18
CA ASP A 247 -5.68 -19.31 -20.99
C ASP A 247 -6.95 -18.93 -20.19
N ALA A 248 -7.80 -18.13 -20.82
CA ALA A 248 -8.99 -17.62 -20.16
C ALA A 248 -10.04 -18.70 -19.86
N ALA A 249 -10.13 -19.76 -20.67
CA ALA A 249 -11.06 -20.86 -20.44
C ALA A 249 -10.57 -21.76 -19.30
N GLN A 250 -9.28 -22.09 -19.29
CA GLN A 250 -8.61 -22.84 -18.24
C GLN A 250 -8.67 -22.13 -16.88
N ALA A 251 -8.50 -20.80 -16.85
CA ALA A 251 -8.63 -20.02 -15.63
C ALA A 251 -10.05 -20.03 -15.04
N CYS A 252 -11.06 -20.18 -15.90
CA CYS A 252 -12.47 -20.19 -15.50
C CYS A 252 -13.02 -21.60 -15.25
N SER A 253 -12.37 -22.65 -15.73
CA SER A 253 -12.79 -24.03 -15.50
C SER A 253 -12.72 -24.42 -14.01
N GLU A 254 -13.79 -25.03 -13.51
CA GLU A 254 -13.80 -25.64 -12.19
C GLU A 254 -13.02 -26.96 -12.21
N VAL A 255 -12.26 -27.20 -11.15
CA VAL A 255 -11.55 -28.46 -10.96
C VAL A 255 -12.55 -29.51 -10.49
N SER A 256 -12.68 -30.62 -11.23
CA SER A 256 -13.38 -31.79 -10.72
C SER A 256 -12.64 -32.34 -9.50
N LYS A 257 -13.38 -32.61 -8.41
CA LYS A 257 -12.84 -33.09 -7.12
C LYS A 257 -12.09 -34.45 -7.18
N GLU A 258 -12.00 -35.05 -8.37
CA GLU A 258 -11.54 -36.43 -8.60
C GLU A 258 -10.10 -36.52 -9.15
N ALA A 259 -9.42 -35.39 -9.41
CA ALA A 259 -8.03 -35.42 -9.83
C ALA A 259 -7.11 -35.73 -8.62
N SER A 260 -6.84 -37.02 -8.40
CA SER A 260 -5.93 -37.52 -7.36
C SER A 260 -4.44 -37.39 -7.72
N ASP A 261 -4.12 -36.74 -8.85
CA ASP A 261 -2.75 -36.44 -9.22
C ASP A 261 -2.31 -35.10 -8.60
N ALA A 262 -1.03 -35.01 -8.24
CA ALA A 262 -0.42 -33.81 -7.70
C ALA A 262 -0.85 -32.58 -8.52
N SER A 263 -1.61 -31.68 -7.89
CA SER A 263 -2.26 -30.58 -8.59
C SER A 263 -1.25 -29.81 -9.46
N PRO A 264 -1.58 -29.50 -10.74
CA PRO A 264 -0.60 -29.01 -11.72
C PRO A 264 0.08 -27.68 -11.32
N LEU A 265 -0.56 -26.91 -10.44
CA LEU A 265 -0.08 -25.60 -9.96
C LEU A 265 0.49 -25.66 -8.53
N SER A 266 0.57 -26.85 -7.92
CA SER A 266 1.04 -27.02 -6.54
C SER A 266 2.41 -26.38 -6.34
N GLY A 267 2.49 -25.39 -5.45
CA GLY A 267 3.75 -24.71 -5.12
C GLY A 267 4.19 -23.63 -6.11
N LYS A 268 3.42 -23.36 -7.17
CA LYS A 268 3.84 -22.50 -8.29
C LYS A 268 3.23 -21.10 -8.23
N ALA A 269 3.92 -20.15 -8.85
CA ALA A 269 3.33 -18.90 -9.30
C ALA A 269 2.61 -19.14 -10.63
N VAL A 270 1.42 -18.57 -10.82
CA VAL A 270 0.57 -18.83 -11.99
C VAL A 270 0.24 -17.53 -12.69
N LEU A 271 0.49 -17.47 -14.00
CA LEU A 271 0.09 -16.35 -14.86
C LEU A 271 -1.31 -16.59 -15.43
N LEU A 272 -2.21 -15.65 -15.18
CA LEU A 272 -3.62 -15.67 -15.62
C LEU A 272 -3.95 -14.38 -16.40
N PRO A 273 -4.87 -14.43 -17.38
CA PRO A 273 -5.37 -13.23 -18.02
C PRO A 273 -6.29 -12.45 -17.08
N GLY A 274 -6.03 -11.16 -16.92
CA GLY A 274 -6.88 -10.22 -16.17
C GLY A 274 -8.21 -9.89 -16.86
N GLY A 275 -9.05 -9.15 -16.16
CA GLY A 275 -10.38 -8.70 -16.59
C GLY A 275 -11.39 -9.84 -16.80
N GLY A 276 -12.47 -9.55 -17.54
CA GLY A 276 -13.57 -10.49 -17.83
C GLY A 276 -13.29 -11.53 -18.93
N ALA A 277 -12.02 -11.77 -19.29
CA ALA A 277 -11.70 -12.83 -20.25
C ALA A 277 -12.14 -14.20 -19.70
N GLY A 278 -12.75 -15.06 -20.52
CA GLY A 278 -13.14 -16.43 -20.09
C GLY A 278 -14.52 -16.53 -19.43
N GLN A 279 -15.30 -15.45 -19.42
CA GLN A 279 -16.68 -15.40 -18.89
C GLN A 279 -16.82 -15.67 -17.39
N CYS A 280 -15.75 -15.52 -16.61
CA CYS A 280 -15.81 -15.52 -15.14
C CYS A 280 -15.10 -14.29 -14.56
N SER A 281 -15.40 -13.98 -13.29
CA SER A 281 -14.77 -12.85 -12.59
C SER A 281 -13.29 -13.11 -12.29
N GLU A 282 -12.49 -12.05 -12.11
CA GLU A 282 -11.09 -12.20 -11.68
C GLU A 282 -10.97 -12.95 -10.34
N LEU A 283 -11.86 -12.65 -9.40
CA LEU A 283 -11.93 -13.36 -8.12
C LEU A 283 -12.16 -14.86 -8.31
N GLN A 284 -13.02 -15.25 -9.26
CA GLN A 284 -13.27 -16.66 -9.57
C GLN A 284 -12.04 -17.34 -10.19
N LYS A 285 -11.31 -16.67 -11.09
CA LYS A 285 -10.03 -17.17 -11.64
C LYS A 285 -9.00 -17.42 -10.55
N VAL A 286 -8.82 -16.45 -9.66
CA VAL A 286 -7.89 -16.56 -8.52
C VAL A 286 -8.32 -17.71 -7.60
N SER A 287 -9.62 -17.81 -7.31
CA SER A 287 -10.17 -18.89 -6.48
C SER A 287 -9.93 -20.28 -7.10
N ASN A 288 -10.09 -20.43 -8.41
CA ASN A 288 -9.77 -21.66 -9.14
C ASN A 288 -8.27 -21.99 -9.06
N ALA A 289 -7.39 -21.02 -9.34
CA ALA A 289 -5.95 -21.22 -9.26
C ALA A 289 -5.48 -21.62 -7.86
N GLN A 290 -6.04 -20.99 -6.81
CA GLN A 290 -5.77 -21.38 -5.43
C GLN A 290 -6.22 -22.81 -5.12
N ARG A 291 -7.42 -23.22 -5.58
CA ARG A 291 -7.88 -24.62 -5.45
C ARG A 291 -6.97 -25.61 -6.16
N LEU A 292 -6.33 -25.19 -7.25
CA LEU A 292 -5.29 -25.93 -7.95
C LEU A 292 -3.91 -25.86 -7.26
N GLY A 293 -3.80 -25.33 -6.05
CA GLY A 293 -2.56 -25.34 -5.27
C GLY A 293 -1.55 -24.27 -5.66
N ALA A 294 -1.94 -23.29 -6.49
CA ALA A 294 -1.11 -22.12 -6.74
C ALA A 294 -0.73 -21.44 -5.42
N GLN A 295 0.49 -20.90 -5.34
CA GLN A 295 0.96 -20.13 -4.18
C GLN A 295 1.05 -18.63 -4.44
N VAL A 296 1.08 -18.21 -5.71
CA VAL A 296 1.02 -16.80 -6.12
C VAL A 296 0.22 -16.73 -7.42
N VAL A 297 -0.64 -15.72 -7.58
CA VAL A 297 -1.31 -15.44 -8.85
C VAL A 297 -0.80 -14.12 -9.43
N LEU A 298 -0.42 -14.16 -10.71
CA LEU A 298 -0.06 -13.01 -11.52
C LEU A 298 -1.20 -12.77 -12.54
N LEU A 299 -1.92 -11.68 -12.38
CA LEU A 299 -2.97 -11.24 -13.30
C LEU A 299 -2.34 -10.32 -14.36
N ALA A 300 -2.19 -10.82 -15.58
CA ALA A 300 -1.76 -10.02 -16.71
C ALA A 300 -2.88 -9.06 -17.13
N GLN A 301 -2.73 -7.79 -16.79
CA GLN A 301 -3.68 -6.76 -17.20
C GLN A 301 -3.57 -6.53 -18.70
N ARG A 302 -4.72 -6.30 -19.34
CA ARG A 302 -4.74 -5.91 -20.76
C ARG A 302 -4.02 -4.58 -20.92
N ASP A 303 -3.41 -4.39 -22.10
CA ASP A 303 -2.77 -3.13 -22.47
C ASP A 303 -3.74 -1.95 -22.35
N ASN A 304 -3.71 -1.29 -21.20
CA ASN A 304 -4.13 0.08 -21.08
C ASN A 304 -2.87 0.89 -20.81
N ALA A 305 -2.24 1.36 -21.90
CA ALA A 305 -0.96 2.06 -21.89
C ALA A 305 -0.98 3.38 -21.08
N THR A 306 -2.04 3.70 -20.33
CA THR A 306 -2.16 4.94 -19.56
C THR A 306 -2.39 4.73 -18.08
N THR A 307 -2.93 3.58 -17.64
CA THR A 307 -3.16 3.29 -16.21
C THR A 307 -3.05 1.80 -15.91
N ARG A 308 -2.41 1.49 -14.79
CA ARG A 308 -2.55 0.22 -14.08
C ARG A 308 -3.35 0.46 -12.79
N SER A 309 -4.18 -0.51 -12.43
CA SER A 309 -5.00 -0.45 -11.22
C SER A 309 -4.78 -1.68 -10.37
N HIS A 310 -4.93 -1.53 -9.06
CA HIS A 310 -4.99 -2.66 -8.14
C HIS A 310 -6.24 -3.50 -8.44
N PRO A 311 -6.11 -4.81 -8.68
CA PRO A 311 -7.27 -5.69 -8.70
C PRO A 311 -8.02 -5.56 -7.39
N SER A 312 -9.33 -5.36 -7.45
CA SER A 312 -10.13 -5.10 -6.26
C SER A 312 -11.45 -5.84 -6.29
N VAL A 313 -11.96 -6.15 -5.11
CA VAL A 313 -13.34 -6.54 -4.90
C VAL A 313 -14.10 -5.36 -4.28
N GLU A 314 -15.40 -5.26 -4.55
CA GLU A 314 -16.26 -4.20 -4.01
C GLU A 314 -16.17 -4.14 -2.48
N VAL A 315 -16.08 -5.30 -1.85
CA VAL A 315 -16.06 -5.46 -0.41
C VAL A 315 -14.90 -6.40 -0.04
N MET A 316 -13.86 -5.87 0.62
CA MET A 316 -12.61 -6.58 0.86
C MET A 316 -12.80 -7.93 1.57
N TRP A 317 -13.73 -8.01 2.53
CA TRP A 317 -13.97 -9.26 3.27
C TRP A 317 -14.61 -10.36 2.42
N HIS A 318 -15.23 -10.06 1.29
CA HIS A 318 -15.70 -11.10 0.34
C HIS A 318 -14.53 -11.92 -0.25
N ALA A 319 -13.31 -11.40 -0.18
CA ALA A 319 -12.12 -12.05 -0.71
C ALA A 319 -11.16 -12.58 0.37
N TYR A 320 -11.58 -12.65 1.65
CA TYR A 320 -10.76 -13.28 2.70
C TYR A 320 -10.52 -14.78 2.46
N ASN A 321 -11.35 -15.43 1.66
CA ASN A 321 -11.14 -16.81 1.21
C ASN A 321 -9.97 -16.95 0.20
N ILE A 322 -9.43 -15.82 -0.30
CA ILE A 322 -8.19 -15.82 -1.07
C ILE A 322 -7.01 -15.72 -0.11
N THR A 323 -6.28 -16.82 0.02
CA THR A 323 -5.23 -17.07 1.01
C THR A 323 -3.84 -17.08 0.38
N ILE A 324 -3.74 -16.71 -0.90
CA ILE A 324 -2.49 -16.53 -1.64
C ILE A 324 -2.36 -15.07 -2.10
N PRO A 325 -1.14 -14.53 -2.25
CA PRO A 325 -0.92 -13.21 -2.83
C PRO A 325 -1.37 -13.16 -4.29
N VAL A 326 -2.00 -12.04 -4.65
CA VAL A 326 -2.52 -11.76 -6.00
C VAL A 326 -1.89 -10.47 -6.50
N LEU A 327 -1.19 -10.54 -7.62
CA LEU A 327 -0.40 -9.44 -8.17
C LEU A 327 -0.88 -9.15 -9.58
N ALA A 328 -1.10 -7.88 -9.92
CA ALA A 328 -1.31 -7.41 -11.27
C ALA A 328 0.02 -7.06 -11.94
N VAL A 329 0.21 -7.54 -13.17
CA VAL A 329 1.35 -7.22 -14.02
C VAL A 329 0.86 -6.63 -15.34
N SER A 330 1.69 -5.88 -16.04
CA SER A 330 1.36 -5.43 -17.40
C SER A 330 1.31 -6.61 -18.37
N SER A 331 0.73 -6.39 -19.55
CA SER A 331 0.81 -7.34 -20.67
C SER A 331 2.27 -7.59 -21.08
N ALA A 332 3.12 -6.56 -21.11
CA ALA A 332 4.54 -6.66 -21.47
C ALA A 332 5.32 -7.52 -20.48
N THR A 333 5.12 -7.29 -19.18
CA THR A 333 5.66 -8.16 -18.12
C THR A 333 5.08 -9.58 -18.25
N GLY A 334 3.79 -9.73 -18.51
CA GLY A 334 3.16 -11.03 -18.74
C GLY A 334 3.76 -11.80 -19.93
N SER A 335 3.98 -11.13 -21.06
CA SER A 335 4.64 -11.70 -22.25
C SER A 335 6.09 -12.09 -21.96
N THR A 336 6.81 -11.26 -21.20
CA THR A 336 8.17 -11.55 -20.75
C THR A 336 8.18 -12.80 -19.88
N LEU A 337 7.28 -12.91 -18.91
CA LEU A 337 7.20 -14.07 -18.04
C LEU A 337 6.83 -15.36 -18.81
N ASN A 338 5.92 -15.25 -19.77
CA ASN A 338 5.48 -16.39 -20.58
C ASN A 338 6.55 -16.91 -21.56
N SER A 339 7.57 -16.11 -21.88
CA SER A 339 8.68 -16.52 -22.76
C SER A 339 9.85 -17.17 -22.01
N LEU A 340 9.86 -17.09 -20.67
CA LEU A 340 10.90 -17.69 -19.84
C LEU A 340 10.73 -19.22 -19.78
N VAL A 341 11.85 -19.94 -19.86
CA VAL A 341 11.90 -21.39 -19.70
C VAL A 341 12.20 -21.74 -18.25
N ASP A 342 11.28 -22.46 -17.61
CA ASP A 342 11.36 -22.94 -16.22
C ASP A 342 11.90 -21.93 -15.18
N PRO A 343 11.40 -20.67 -15.15
CA PRO A 343 11.94 -19.68 -14.23
C PRO A 343 11.43 -19.92 -12.80
N SER A 344 12.26 -19.55 -11.83
CA SER A 344 11.82 -19.36 -10.45
C SER A 344 11.74 -17.87 -10.13
N LEU A 345 10.57 -17.43 -9.69
CA LEU A 345 10.25 -16.03 -9.44
C LEU A 345 10.49 -15.66 -7.99
N ARG A 346 11.11 -14.49 -7.77
CA ARG A 346 11.25 -13.84 -6.46
C ARG A 346 10.63 -12.45 -6.53
N PHE A 347 10.08 -12.02 -5.40
CA PHE A 347 9.38 -10.74 -5.31
C PHE A 347 10.08 -9.83 -4.30
N ALA A 348 10.25 -8.56 -4.68
CA ALA A 348 10.70 -7.52 -3.76
C ALA A 348 9.63 -6.43 -3.68
N VAL A 349 9.18 -6.10 -2.46
CA VAL A 349 8.20 -5.04 -2.22
C VAL A 349 8.87 -3.68 -2.42
N SER A 350 8.22 -2.80 -3.17
CA SER A 350 8.67 -1.43 -3.43
C SER A 350 7.46 -0.53 -3.70
N ASN A 351 6.84 -0.02 -2.64
CA ASN A 351 5.55 0.67 -2.69
C ASN A 351 5.53 1.95 -3.54
N GLY A 352 6.69 2.56 -3.78
CA GLY A 352 6.79 3.72 -4.65
C GLY A 352 6.32 3.47 -6.09
N ILE A 353 6.37 2.22 -6.59
CA ILE A 353 5.81 1.88 -7.90
C ILE A 353 4.29 2.12 -7.91
N ALA A 354 3.58 1.76 -6.84
CA ALA A 354 2.16 2.04 -6.69
C ALA A 354 1.90 3.55 -6.58
N ASP A 355 2.72 4.28 -5.80
CA ASP A 355 2.61 5.74 -5.70
C ASP A 355 2.79 6.41 -7.07
N ALA A 356 3.70 5.91 -7.91
CA ALA A 356 3.91 6.39 -9.27
C ALA A 356 2.65 6.16 -10.15
N TRP A 357 2.04 4.98 -10.08
CA TRP A 357 0.79 4.70 -10.80
C TRP A 357 -0.40 5.52 -10.32
N GLU A 358 -0.53 5.72 -9.01
CA GLU A 358 -1.57 6.58 -8.42
C GLU A 358 -1.36 8.06 -8.78
N LEU A 359 -0.11 8.51 -8.89
CA LEU A 359 0.21 9.84 -9.42
C LEU A 359 -0.24 9.96 -10.87
N LEU A 360 0.10 9.00 -11.73
CA LEU A 360 -0.34 8.99 -13.14
C LEU A 360 -1.86 9.00 -13.28
N ALA A 361 -2.57 8.23 -12.45
CA ALA A 361 -4.03 8.15 -12.47
C ALA A 361 -4.70 9.53 -12.31
N LYS A 362 -4.11 10.43 -11.50
CA LYS A 362 -4.60 11.81 -11.31
C LYS A 362 -4.53 12.64 -12.59
N TYR A 363 -3.60 12.33 -13.49
CA TYR A 363 -3.36 13.06 -14.74
C TYR A 363 -3.98 12.41 -15.98
N THR A 364 -4.88 11.45 -15.77
CA THR A 364 -5.64 10.81 -16.87
C THR A 364 -6.65 11.75 -17.53
N GLN A 365 -7.09 12.79 -16.81
CA GLN A 365 -8.07 13.77 -17.29
C GLN A 365 -7.40 15.07 -17.71
N ARG A 366 -7.90 15.70 -18.78
CA ARG A 366 -7.37 16.99 -19.28
C ARG A 366 -7.44 18.11 -18.23
N SER A 367 -8.43 18.07 -17.34
CA SER A 367 -8.63 19.02 -16.23
C SER A 367 -7.47 19.05 -15.24
N ALA A 368 -6.74 17.95 -15.08
CA ALA A 368 -5.57 17.86 -14.21
C ALA A 368 -4.31 18.52 -14.80
N TRP A 369 -4.33 18.84 -16.09
CA TRP A 369 -3.22 19.47 -16.78
C TRP A 369 -3.43 20.98 -16.92
N PRO A 370 -2.34 21.78 -16.98
CA PRO A 370 -2.45 23.20 -17.30
C PRO A 370 -3.17 23.45 -18.62
N GLN A 371 -3.97 24.52 -18.67
CA GLN A 371 -4.66 24.93 -19.90
C GLN A 371 -3.67 25.35 -21.00
N ARG A 372 -2.62 26.08 -20.64
CA ARG A 372 -1.58 26.55 -21.58
C ARG A 372 -0.59 25.44 -21.91
N GLN A 373 -0.39 25.17 -23.20
CA GLN A 373 0.49 24.10 -23.68
C GLN A 373 1.95 24.24 -23.19
N GLN A 374 2.50 25.46 -23.19
CA GLN A 374 3.86 25.72 -22.66
C GLN A 374 4.02 25.32 -21.18
N ARG A 375 2.95 25.45 -20.37
CA ARG A 375 2.98 25.03 -18.96
C ARG A 375 2.88 23.52 -18.82
N CYS A 376 2.31 22.82 -19.80
CA CYS A 376 2.21 21.37 -19.80
C CYS A 376 3.59 20.71 -19.89
N SER A 377 4.53 21.26 -20.67
CA SER A 377 5.91 20.75 -20.73
C SER A 377 6.64 20.86 -19.38
N ARG A 378 6.39 21.93 -18.62
CA ARG A 378 6.93 22.07 -17.25
C ARG A 378 6.31 21.06 -16.29
N THR A 379 5.00 20.87 -16.36
CA THR A 379 4.31 19.82 -15.59
C THR A 379 4.81 18.43 -15.98
N LEU A 380 5.04 18.17 -17.26
CA LEU A 380 5.61 16.91 -17.76
C LEU A 380 6.97 16.64 -17.12
N ALA A 381 7.89 17.61 -17.13
CA ALA A 381 9.22 17.46 -16.52
C ALA A 381 9.15 17.20 -15.00
N MET A 382 8.25 17.90 -14.30
CA MET A 382 8.00 17.66 -12.89
C MET A 382 7.49 16.24 -12.65
N LEU A 383 6.46 15.79 -13.39
CA LEU A 383 5.91 14.44 -13.25
C LEU A 383 6.95 13.38 -13.55
N PHE A 384 7.71 13.54 -14.62
CA PHE A 384 8.79 12.62 -14.98
C PHE A 384 9.82 12.47 -13.86
N SER A 385 10.25 13.58 -13.24
CA SER A 385 11.15 13.56 -12.08
C SER A 385 10.53 12.89 -10.85
N GLN A 386 9.23 13.13 -10.59
CA GLN A 386 8.51 12.53 -9.46
C GLN A 386 8.34 11.03 -9.64
N LEU A 387 8.00 10.55 -10.84
CA LEU A 387 7.87 9.12 -11.12
C LEU A 387 9.19 8.39 -10.86
N ARG A 388 10.31 8.94 -11.34
CA ARG A 388 11.64 8.37 -11.06
C ARG A 388 11.97 8.35 -9.57
N ALA A 389 11.67 9.43 -8.85
CA ALA A 389 11.90 9.51 -7.40
C ALA A 389 11.05 8.49 -6.62
N LEU A 390 9.87 8.16 -7.13
CA LEU A 390 9.00 7.11 -6.59
C LEU A 390 9.41 5.70 -7.04
N GLY A 391 10.48 5.53 -7.82
CA GLY A 391 10.88 4.22 -8.33
C GLY A 391 9.99 3.68 -9.45
N GLY A 392 9.32 4.59 -10.17
CA GLY A 392 8.65 4.28 -11.43
C GLY A 392 9.62 3.64 -12.44
N ASP A 393 9.10 2.71 -13.22
CA ASP A 393 9.85 1.97 -14.25
C ASP A 393 9.51 2.46 -15.66
N ASP A 394 10.15 1.85 -16.66
CA ASP A 394 9.95 2.15 -18.08
C ASP A 394 8.47 2.11 -18.47
N GLU A 395 7.66 1.27 -17.82
CA GLU A 395 6.22 1.21 -18.07
C GLU A 395 5.49 2.46 -17.56
N THR A 396 5.87 3.01 -16.40
CA THR A 396 5.32 4.29 -15.93
C THR A 396 5.76 5.46 -16.82
N GLU A 397 6.98 5.44 -17.34
CA GLU A 397 7.46 6.47 -18.28
C GLU A 397 6.70 6.40 -19.62
N ALA A 398 6.54 5.19 -20.18
CA ALA A 398 5.74 4.96 -21.39
C ALA A 398 4.27 5.36 -21.20
N ALA A 399 3.72 5.17 -20.00
CA ALA A 399 2.37 5.61 -19.68
C ALA A 399 2.26 7.13 -19.59
N LEU A 400 3.23 7.81 -18.98
CA LEU A 400 3.28 9.27 -18.97
C LEU A 400 3.40 9.83 -20.40
N GLN A 401 4.21 9.21 -21.26
CA GLN A 401 4.33 9.58 -22.66
C GLN A 401 2.99 9.48 -23.38
N THR A 402 2.31 8.34 -23.21
CA THR A 402 1.01 8.10 -23.83
C THR A 402 -0.04 9.11 -23.33
N LEU A 403 -0.06 9.41 -22.04
CA LEU A 403 -0.92 10.44 -21.46
C LEU A 403 -0.63 11.82 -22.03
N PHE A 404 0.65 12.20 -22.14
CA PHE A 404 1.03 13.49 -22.70
C PHE A 404 0.57 13.63 -24.17
N PHE A 405 0.74 12.60 -24.99
CA PHE A 405 0.28 12.64 -26.38
C PHE A 405 -1.24 12.63 -26.50
N LYS A 406 -1.93 11.72 -25.80
CA LYS A 406 -3.37 11.52 -25.97
C LYS A 406 -4.23 12.55 -25.24
N VAL A 407 -3.83 12.95 -24.03
CA VAL A 407 -4.62 13.84 -23.17
C VAL A 407 -4.26 15.30 -23.43
N VAL A 408 -2.96 15.61 -23.55
CA VAL A 408 -2.49 17.00 -23.72
C VAL A 408 -2.40 17.40 -25.19
N GLY A 409 -2.19 16.44 -26.11
CA GLY A 409 -1.88 16.73 -27.51
C GLY A 409 -0.43 17.18 -27.71
N GLY A 410 0.49 16.72 -26.84
CA GLY A 410 1.91 17.02 -26.96
C GLY A 410 2.58 16.33 -28.16
N SER A 411 3.72 16.85 -28.61
CA SER A 411 4.50 16.26 -29.72
C SER A 411 5.68 15.43 -29.23
N SER A 412 6.20 14.52 -30.07
CA SER A 412 7.40 13.73 -29.76
C SER A 412 8.62 14.60 -29.44
N GLN A 413 8.80 15.72 -30.15
CA GLN A 413 9.89 16.67 -29.87
C GLN A 413 9.80 17.26 -28.45
N GLN A 414 8.59 17.59 -27.99
CA GLN A 414 8.38 18.10 -26.63
C GLN A 414 8.64 17.04 -25.57
N TRP A 415 8.32 15.78 -25.87
CA TRP A 415 8.64 14.65 -25.01
C TRP A 415 10.15 14.42 -24.92
N GLU A 416 10.84 14.33 -26.06
CA GLU A 416 12.29 14.12 -26.14
C GLU A 416 13.07 15.20 -25.42
N ALA A 417 12.65 16.47 -25.54
CA ALA A 417 13.22 17.60 -24.81
C ALA A 417 13.22 17.42 -23.29
N VAL A 418 12.21 16.73 -22.76
CA VAL A 418 12.05 16.50 -21.32
C VAL A 418 12.66 15.17 -20.88
N ALA A 419 12.51 14.12 -21.68
CA ALA A 419 12.98 12.77 -21.37
C ALA A 419 14.50 12.64 -21.47
N SER A 420 15.14 13.42 -22.35
CA SER A 420 16.58 13.39 -22.60
C SER A 420 17.20 14.81 -22.56
N PRO A 421 17.28 15.44 -21.37
CA PRO A 421 17.77 16.81 -21.24
C PRO A 421 19.25 16.97 -21.64
N GLU A 422 20.06 15.90 -21.55
CA GLU A 422 21.49 15.92 -21.86
C GLU A 422 21.79 16.03 -23.36
N THR A 423 20.92 15.50 -24.23
CA THR A 423 21.06 15.61 -25.69
C THR A 423 20.89 17.06 -26.17
N GLN A 424 19.97 17.82 -25.57
CA GLN A 424 19.76 19.22 -25.95
C GLN A 424 20.87 20.15 -25.47
N ALA A 425 21.51 19.86 -24.34
CA ALA A 425 22.69 20.61 -23.88
C ALA A 425 23.88 20.41 -24.84
N LYS A 426 23.98 19.23 -25.46
CA LYS A 426 25.02 18.91 -26.46
C LYS A 426 24.73 19.55 -27.81
N ASP A 427 23.49 19.47 -28.29
CA ASP A 427 23.07 20.07 -29.57
C ASP A 427 23.12 21.61 -29.55
N THR A 428 22.82 22.24 -28.41
CA THR A 428 22.98 23.70 -28.27
C THR A 428 24.44 24.14 -28.19
N HIS A 429 25.33 23.30 -27.65
CA HIS A 429 26.77 23.55 -27.65
C HIS A 429 27.39 23.37 -29.05
N GLU A 430 26.99 22.33 -29.78
CA GLU A 430 27.44 22.07 -31.16
C GLU A 430 26.89 23.10 -32.16
N ALA A 431 25.64 23.54 -32.00
CA ALA A 431 25.07 24.61 -32.82
C ALA A 431 25.71 25.98 -32.54
N ALA A 432 26.11 26.25 -31.30
CA ALA A 432 26.87 27.45 -30.93
C ALA A 432 28.31 27.41 -31.48
N GLU A 433 28.96 26.25 -31.52
CA GLU A 433 30.28 26.07 -32.14
C GLU A 433 30.23 26.12 -33.68
N ALA A 434 29.16 25.62 -34.30
CA ALA A 434 28.97 25.70 -35.75
C ALA A 434 28.70 27.14 -36.26
N SER A 435 28.06 27.96 -35.43
CA SER A 435 27.82 29.40 -35.71
C SER A 435 29.06 30.27 -35.45
N ALA A 436 30.07 29.75 -34.77
CA ALA A 436 31.31 30.48 -34.42
C ALA A 436 32.48 30.28 -35.41
N ARG A 437 32.25 29.71 -36.60
CA ARG A 437 33.28 29.67 -37.66
C ARG A 437 33.19 30.92 -38.55
N PRO A 438 34.25 31.75 -38.64
CA PRO A 438 34.21 32.98 -39.43
C PRO A 438 34.29 32.69 -40.93
N ALA A 439 33.30 33.18 -41.68
CA ALA A 439 33.39 33.37 -43.11
C ALA A 439 34.31 34.56 -43.41
N ALA A 440 35.58 34.29 -43.72
CA ALA A 440 36.50 35.28 -44.25
C ALA A 440 36.89 34.89 -45.68
N ALA A 441 36.35 35.64 -46.66
CA ALA A 441 37.04 36.14 -47.86
C ALA A 441 36.03 36.44 -48.98
N GLN A 442 35.56 37.69 -49.08
CA GLN A 442 35.32 38.31 -50.38
C GLN A 442 35.80 39.77 -50.37
N HIS A 443 36.83 39.98 -51.19
CA HIS A 443 37.42 41.24 -51.61
C HIS A 443 36.37 42.13 -52.28
N VAL A 444 36.30 43.42 -51.90
CA VAL A 444 35.70 44.48 -52.74
C VAL A 444 36.74 45.57 -52.94
N THR A 445 36.96 45.87 -54.22
CA THR A 445 37.92 46.81 -54.79
C THR A 445 37.50 48.28 -54.63
N LYS A 446 38.52 49.12 -54.48
CA LYS A 446 38.50 50.60 -54.45
C LYS A 446 37.70 51.23 -55.60
N SER A 447 36.99 52.32 -55.30
CA SER A 447 36.81 53.45 -56.22
C SER A 447 37.24 54.74 -55.52
N GLN A 448 38.03 55.53 -56.22
CA GLN A 448 38.56 56.83 -55.83
C GLN A 448 38.16 57.81 -56.95
N GLU A 449 37.62 58.97 -56.53
CA GLU A 449 37.51 60.26 -57.25
C GLU A 449 36.81 60.32 -58.61
N ARG A 450 35.87 61.27 -58.79
CA ARG A 450 36.17 62.60 -59.36
C ARG A 450 34.91 63.47 -59.50
N ASP A 451 35.11 64.76 -59.24
CA ASP A 451 34.32 65.88 -59.75
C ASP A 451 34.05 65.78 -61.26
N GLU A 452 32.83 66.11 -61.68
CA GLU A 452 32.47 67.31 -62.47
C GLU A 452 31.05 67.16 -63.05
N LEU A 453 30.25 68.22 -62.85
CA LEU A 453 28.93 68.58 -63.40
C LEU A 453 27.68 67.82 -62.93
#